data_AF-A0A3B9EWQ2-F1
#
_entry.id   AF-A0A3B9EWQ2-F1
#
_cell.length_a   1.000
_cell.length_b   1.000
_cell.length_c   1.000
_cell.angle_alpha   90.00
_cell.angle_beta   90.00
_cell.angle_gamma   90.00
#
_symmetry.space_group_name_H-M   'P 1'
#
loop_
_entity.id
_entity.type
_entity.pdbx_description
1 polymer ?
#
loop_
_entity_poly.entity_id
_entity_poly.type
_entity_poly.pdbx_seq_one_letter_code
_entity_poly.pdbx_strand_id
1 'polypeptide(L)' 'MKYKRILLKLSGEALMGDQQFGISGERLKDYAREIKEVVEEGVEVAIVIGGGNIFRGLTGASEGMDRVQGDHMGMLATVI' A
#
# COMPACT_ATOMS: atom_id res chain seq x y z
N MET A 1 13.70 -14.10 -16.05
CA MET A 1 13.76 -13.27 -14.84
C MET A 1 15.11 -13.38 -14.12
N LYS A 2 15.67 -12.27 -13.62
CA LYS A 2 16.97 -12.24 -12.88
C LYS A 2 16.85 -12.73 -11.43
N TYR A 3 15.69 -12.55 -10.81
CA TYR A 3 15.44 -12.89 -9.40
C TYR A 3 14.40 -14.00 -9.30
N LYS A 4 14.61 -14.94 -8.36
CA LYS A 4 13.66 -16.01 -8.04
C LYS A 4 12.57 -15.55 -7.07
N ARG A 5 12.90 -14.66 -6.13
CA ARG A 5 12.00 -14.13 -5.10
C ARG A 5 12.23 -12.64 -4.93
N ILE A 6 11.15 -11.89 -4.76
CA ILE A 6 11.19 -10.44 -4.50
C ILE A 6 10.26 -10.06 -3.35
N LEU A 7 10.59 -8.94 -2.70
CA LEU A 7 9.70 -8.21 -1.80
C LEU A 7 9.30 -6.91 -2.48
N LEU A 8 8.06 -6.82 -2.96
CA LEU A 8 7.50 -5.66 -3.63
C LEU A 8 6.92 -4.71 -2.59
N LYS A 9 7.59 -3.57 -2.38
CA LYS A 9 7.06 -2.49 -1.53
C LYS A 9 6.21 -1.54 -2.35
N LEU A 10 4.93 -1.47 -2.04
CA LEU A 10 3.97 -0.50 -2.60
C LEU A 10 3.70 0.62 -1.59
N SER A 11 3.61 1.85 -2.09
CA SER A 11 3.06 2.97 -1.30
C SER A 11 1.53 2.90 -1.37
N GLY A 12 0.85 3.23 -0.28
CA GLY A 12 -0.62 3.27 -0.27
C GLY A 12 -1.17 4.28 -1.27
N GLU A 13 -0.46 5.40 -1.44
CA GLU A 13 -0.77 6.44 -2.41
C GLU A 13 -0.77 5.94 -3.86
N ALA A 14 0.03 4.90 -4.16
CA ALA A 14 0.04 4.30 -5.48
C ALA A 14 -1.32 3.68 -5.86
N LEU A 15 -2.13 3.29 -4.87
CA LEU A 15 -3.47 2.74 -5.04
C LEU A 15 -4.57 3.80 -5.19
N MET A 16 -4.29 5.08 -4.93
CA MET A 16 -5.32 6.14 -4.98
C MET A 16 -5.75 6.48 -6.42
N GLY A 17 -4.87 6.28 -7.40
CA GLY A 17 -5.10 6.77 -8.77
C GLY A 17 -5.22 8.30 -8.77
N ASP A 18 -6.24 8.82 -9.44
CA ASP A 18 -6.53 10.25 -9.46
C ASP A 18 -7.32 10.75 -8.23
N GLN A 19 -7.63 9.86 -7.28
CA GLN A 19 -8.35 10.22 -6.07
C GLN A 19 -7.42 10.92 -5.06
N GLN A 20 -7.98 11.80 -4.24
CA GLN A 20 -7.25 12.46 -3.16
C GLN A 20 -7.16 11.62 -1.88
N PHE A 21 -7.96 10.55 -1.77
CA PHE A 21 -8.02 9.66 -0.62
C PHE A 21 -8.61 8.30 -1.01
N GLY A 22 -8.25 7.22 -0.29
CA GLY A 22 -8.87 5.91 -0.44
C GLY A 22 -8.17 4.97 -1.43
N ILE A 23 -8.94 4.07 -2.05
CA ILE A 23 -8.44 3.01 -2.94
C ILE A 23 -9.20 3.05 -4.26
N SER A 24 -8.48 3.22 -5.37
CA SER A 24 -9.04 3.07 -6.70
C SER A 24 -9.10 1.59 -7.10
N GLY A 25 -10.31 1.10 -7.36
CA GLY A 25 -10.52 -0.27 -7.84
C GLY A 25 -9.91 -0.54 -9.21
N GLU A 26 -9.71 0.49 -10.04
CA GLU A 26 -9.01 0.36 -11.33
C GLU A 26 -7.51 0.13 -11.11
N ARG A 27 -6.86 0.99 -10.33
CA ARG A 27 -5.44 0.87 -9.97
C ARG A 27 -5.13 -0.46 -9.30
N LEU A 28 -6.03 -0.91 -8.42
CA LEU A 28 -5.89 -2.20 -7.75
C LEU A 28 -5.91 -3.37 -8.76
N LYS A 29 -6.79 -3.32 -9.77
CA LYS A 29 -6.85 -4.32 -10.83
C LYS A 29 -5.61 -4.30 -11.71
N ASP A 30 -5.08 -3.13 -12.01
CA ASP A 30 -3.85 -2.97 -12.80
C ASP A 30 -2.66 -3.62 -12.09
N TYR A 31 -2.43 -3.26 -10.82
CA TYR A 31 -1.37 -3.88 -10.03
C TYR A 31 -1.55 -5.38 -9.88
N ALA A 32 -2.77 -5.87 -9.63
CA ALA A 32 -3.04 -7.29 -9.52
C ALA A 32 -2.68 -8.05 -10.80
N ARG A 33 -2.97 -7.46 -11.97
CA ARG A 33 -2.63 -8.01 -13.28
C ARG A 33 -1.12 -8.03 -13.52
N GLU A 34 -0.43 -6.92 -13.27
CA GLU A 34 1.03 -6.84 -13.42
C GLU A 34 1.75 -7.84 -12.50
N ILE A 35 1.31 -7.95 -11.25
CA ILE A 35 1.88 -8.91 -10.28
C ILE A 35 1.60 -10.34 -10.74
N LYS A 36 0.40 -10.62 -11.26
CA LYS A 36 0.06 -11.94 -11.79
C LYS A 36 0.99 -12.34 -12.94
N GLU A 37 1.26 -11.45 -13.88
CA GLU A 37 2.19 -11.71 -15.00
C GLU A 37 3.58 -12.11 -14.47
N VAL A 38 4.10 -11.40 -13.46
CA VAL A 38 5.40 -11.72 -12.83
C VAL A 38 5.37 -13.07 -12.10
N VAL A 39 4.27 -13.42 -11.43
CA VAL A 39 4.10 -14.70 -10.75
C VAL A 39 3.99 -15.86 -11.77
N GLU A 40 3.31 -15.65 -12.90
CA GLU A 40 3.21 -16.63 -13.99
C GLU A 40 4.57 -16.93 -14.65
N GLU A 41 5.51 -15.98 -14.61
CA GLU A 41 6.91 -16.21 -14.99
C GLU A 41 7.72 -17.03 -13.95
N GLY A 42 7.09 -17.46 -12.86
CA GLY A 42 7.69 -18.31 -11.83
C GLY A 42 8.45 -17.56 -10.72
N VAL A 43 8.25 -16.24 -10.60
CA VAL A 43 8.83 -15.43 -9.53
C VAL A 43 7.95 -15.49 -8.28
N GLU A 44 8.57 -15.71 -7.13
CA GLU A 44 7.90 -15.66 -5.84
C GLU A 44 7.79 -14.19 -5.36
N VAL A 45 6.57 -13.67 -5.24
CA VAL A 45 6.34 -12.27 -4.89
C VAL A 45 5.73 -12.17 -3.49
N ALA A 46 6.41 -11.47 -2.59
CA ALA A 46 5.85 -10.99 -1.33
C ALA A 46 5.56 -9.49 -1.46
N ILE A 47 4.50 -8.99 -0.83
CA ILE A 47 4.09 -7.59 -0.95
C ILE A 47 4.10 -6.93 0.43
N VAL A 48 4.63 -5.71 0.50
CA VAL A 48 4.49 -4.81 1.65
C VAL A 48 3.79 -3.55 1.18
N ILE A 49 2.71 -3.15 1.83
CA ILE A 49 1.94 -1.97 1.46
C ILE A 49 1.84 -0.98 2.62
N GLY A 50 1.94 0.31 2.31
CA GLY A 50 1.67 1.38 3.27
C GLY A 50 0.20 1.82 3.26
N GLY A 51 -0.28 2.40 4.36
CA GLY A 51 -1.68 2.87 4.51
C GLY A 51 -1.85 4.38 4.35
N GLY A 52 -0.87 5.08 3.76
CA GLY A 52 -0.82 6.55 3.66
C GLY A 52 -1.95 7.19 2.84
N ASN A 53 -2.67 6.38 2.07
CA ASN A 53 -3.89 6.73 1.33
C ASN A 53 -5.15 6.77 2.20
N ILE A 54 -5.12 6.16 3.39
CA ILE A 54 -6.25 6.08 4.33
C ILE A 54 -5.93 6.85 5.62
N PHE A 55 -4.70 6.83 6.09
CA PHE A 55 -4.31 7.60 7.27
C PHE A 55 -2.84 8.02 7.22
N ARG A 56 -2.59 9.29 7.57
CA ARG A 56 -1.24 9.83 7.75
C ARG A 56 -1.07 10.24 9.21
N GLY A 57 -0.22 9.51 9.95
CA GLY A 57 0.04 9.78 11.37
C GLY A 57 0.50 11.20 11.68
N LEU A 58 1.20 11.85 10.73
CA LEU A 58 1.61 13.25 10.85
C LEU A 58 0.43 14.22 10.89
N THR A 59 -0.66 13.94 10.17
CA THR A 59 -1.87 14.76 10.17
C THR A 59 -2.63 14.60 11.48
N GLY A 60 -2.74 13.38 12.00
CA GLY A 60 -3.36 13.14 13.31
C GLY A 60 -2.58 13.81 14.44
N ALA A 61 -1.24 13.72 14.44
CA ALA A 61 -0.40 14.36 15.45
C ALA A 61 -0.53 15.89 15.46
N SER A 62 -0.68 16.52 14.28
CA SER A 62 -0.93 17.96 14.18
C SER A 62 -2.31 18.39 14.71
N GLU A 63 -3.27 17.47 14.79
CA GLU A 63 -4.62 17.69 15.33
C GLU A 63 -4.73 17.35 16.82
N GLY A 64 -3.61 17.09 17.51
CA GLY A 64 -3.57 16.79 18.94
C GLY A 64 -3.66 15.30 19.28
N MET A 65 -3.55 14.41 18.30
CA MET A 65 -3.48 12.97 18.54
C MET A 65 -2.12 12.57 19.10
N ASP A 66 -2.11 11.63 20.05
CA ASP A 66 -0.88 11.01 20.50
C ASP A 66 -0.21 10.25 19.34
N ARG A 67 1.11 10.39 19.21
CA ARG A 67 1.87 9.81 18.10
C ARG A 67 1.72 8.29 18.01
N VAL A 68 1.69 7.59 19.14
CA VAL A 68 1.55 6.12 19.16
C VAL A 68 0.18 5.71 18.64
N GLN A 69 -0.87 6.44 19.02
CA GLN A 69 -2.21 6.22 18.47
C GLN A 69 -2.26 6.46 16.96
N GLY A 70 -1.61 7.52 16.48
CA GLY A 70 -1.49 7.80 15.05
C GLY A 70 -0.75 6.68 14.29
N ASP A 71 0.33 6.15 14.83
CA ASP A 71 1.07 5.04 14.22
C ASP A 71 0.23 3.75 14.21
N HIS A 72 -0.55 3.46 15.26
CA HIS A 72 -1.50 2.35 15.29
C HIS A 72 -2.55 2.48 14.18
N MET A 73 -3.13 3.67 13.99
CA MET A 73 -4.08 3.93 12.91
C MET A 73 -3.43 3.76 11.53
N GLY A 74 -2.18 4.21 11.36
CA GLY A 74 -1.41 4.00 10.14
C GLY A 74 -1.13 2.54 9.83
N MET A 75 -0.90 1.70 10.84
CA MET A 75 -0.75 0.26 10.68
C MET A 75 -2.09 -0.43 10.35
N LEU A 76 -3.20 -0.03 10.98
CA LEU A 76 -4.52 -0.57 10.63
C LEU A 76 -4.91 -0.21 9.20
N ALA A 77 -4.53 0.98 8.74
CA ALA A 77 -4.72 1.42 7.37
C ALA A 77 -4.02 0.56 6.31
N THR A 78 -3.06 -0.31 6.66
CA THR A 78 -2.45 -1.26 5.70
C THR A 78 -3.29 -2.53 5.49
N VAL A 79 -4.31 -2.75 6.33
CA VAL A 79 -5.17 -3.94 6.33
C VAL A 79 -6.53 -3.66 5.65
N ILE A 80 -6.86 -2.37 5.43
CA ILE A 80 -8.10 -1.89 4.80
C ILE A 80 -7.88 -1.76 3.29
#